data_AF-A0A963QCC3-F1
#
_entry.id   AF-A0A963QCC3-F1
#
_cell.length_a   1.000
_cell.length_b   1.000
_cell.length_c   1.000
_cell.angle_alpha   90.00
_cell.angle_beta   90.00
_cell.angle_gamma   90.00
#
_symmetry.space_group_name_H-M   'P 1'
#
loop_
_entity.id
_entity.type
_entity.pdbx_description
1 polymer ?
#
loop_
_entity_poly.entity_id
_entity_poly.type
_entity_poly.pdbx_seq_one_letter_code
_entity_poly.pdbx_strand_id
1 'polypeptide(L)' 'GHPIGASGCRILVTLLHEMRKRDAKKGIASLCIGGGMGVALTIER' A
#
# COMPACT_ATOMS: atom_id res chain seq x y z
N GLY A 1 4.45 12.59 4.49
CA GLY A 1 4.07 12.39 5.91
C GLY A 1 3.07 11.25 6.05
N HIS A 2 2.52 11.10 7.25
CA HIS A 2 1.56 10.04 7.62
C HIS A 2 0.22 10.65 8.09
N PRO A 3 -0.66 11.09 7.17
CA PRO A 3 -2.01 11.50 7.53
C PRO A 3 -2.82 10.28 7.96
N ILE A 4 -3.14 10.19 9.25
CA ILE A 4 -3.92 9.07 9.80
C ILE A 4 -5.28 9.00 9.08
N GLY A 5 -5.74 7.79 8.75
CA GLY A 5 -6.97 7.55 7.98
C GLY A 5 -6.79 7.60 6.45
N ALA A 6 -5.86 8.41 5.92
CA ALA A 6 -5.59 8.49 4.47
C ALA A 6 -4.33 7.73 4.03
N SER A 7 -3.44 7.38 4.97
CA SER A 7 -2.12 6.82 4.68
C SER A 7 -2.17 5.47 3.95
N GLY A 8 -3.18 4.63 4.19
CA GLY A 8 -3.36 3.35 3.50
C GLY A 8 -3.58 3.52 2.01
N CYS A 9 -4.55 4.37 1.63
CA CYS A 9 -4.80 4.70 0.23
C CYS A 9 -3.59 5.38 -0.42
N ARG A 10 -2.93 6.31 0.31
CA ARG A 10 -1.74 7.01 -0.18
C ARG A 10 -0.63 6.05 -0.62
N ILE A 11 -0.27 5.07 0.21
CA ILE A 11 0.80 4.11 -0.12
C ILE A 11 0.36 3.13 -1.21
N LEU A 12 -0.91 2.72 -1.23
CA LEU A 12 -1.46 1.85 -2.26
C LEU A 12 -1.42 2.52 -3.64
N VAL A 13 -1.89 3.76 -3.76
CA VAL A 13 -1.87 4.51 -5.02
C VAL A 13 -0.43 4.69 -5.49
N THR A 14 0.51 4.96 -4.58
CA THR A 14 1.94 5.04 -4.92
C THR A 14 2.45 3.70 -5.46
N LEU A 15 2.13 2.59 -4.80
CA LEU A 15 2.49 1.24 -5.25
C LEU A 15 1.94 0.94 -6.65
N LEU A 16 0.66 1.23 -6.92
CA LEU A 16 0.04 0.99 -8.23
C LEU A 16 0.74 1.78 -9.35
N HIS A 17 1.08 3.05 -9.11
CA HIS A 17 1.81 3.86 -10.07
C HIS A 17 3.22 3.30 -10.34
N GLU A 18 3.92 2.86 -9.30
CA GLU A 18 5.25 2.26 -9.45
C GLU A 18 5.20 0.88 -10.13
N MET A 19 4.20 0.05 -9.81
CA MET A 19 4.00 -1.23 -10.49
C MET A 19 3.76 -1.04 -11.98
N ARG A 20 2.96 -0.03 -12.37
CA ARG A 20 2.75 0.31 -13.77
C ARG A 20 4.04 0.77 -14.45
N LYS A 21 4.84 1.62 -13.81
CA LYS A 21 6.13 2.10 -14.37
C LYS A 21 7.16 0.98 -14.54
N ARG A 22 7.15 -0.01 -13.64
CA ARG A 22 8.13 -1.11 -13.62
C ARG A 22 7.66 -2.37 -14.33
N ASP A 23 6.47 -2.35 -14.93
CA ASP A 23 5.73 -3.54 -15.38
C ASP A 23 5.71 -4.70 -14.36
N ALA A 24 5.62 -4.35 -13.07
CA ALA A 24 5.55 -5.34 -12.01
C ALA A 24 4.17 -6.00 -11.98
N LYS A 25 4.14 -7.33 -11.91
CA LYS A 25 2.90 -8.13 -11.91
C LYS A 25 2.31 -8.30 -10.51
N LYS A 26 3.14 -8.29 -9.47
CA LYS A 26 2.72 -8.52 -8.08
C LYS A 26 3.29 -7.45 -7.16
N GLY A 27 2.46 -7.01 -6.21
CA GLY A 27 2.85 -6.03 -5.21
C GLY A 27 2.08 -6.22 -3.91
N ILE A 28 2.64 -5.70 -2.82
CA ILE A 28 2.01 -5.74 -1.49
C ILE A 28 2.12 -4.37 -0.83
N ALA A 29 1.01 -3.90 -0.28
CA ALA A 29 0.97 -2.74 0.62
C ALA A 29 0.62 -3.23 2.04
N SER A 30 1.32 -2.73 3.05
CA SER A 30 1.10 -3.12 4.45
C SER A 30 1.19 -1.90 5.37
N LEU A 31 0.40 -1.90 6.44
CA LEU A 31 0.37 -0.86 7.46
C LEU A 31 0.28 -1.45 8.87
N CYS A 32 1.01 -0.84 9.81
CA CYS A 32 0.74 -1.00 11.23
C CYS A 32 -0.43 -0.09 11.66
N ILE A 33 -1.16 -0.53 12.67
CA ILE A 33 -2.29 0.19 13.26
C ILE A 33 -2.07 0.21 14.78
N GLY A 34 -2.38 1.35 15.41
CA GLY A 34 -2.31 1.47 16.87
C GLY A 34 -3.15 0.42 17.58
N GLY A 35 -2.73 -0.01 18.77
CA GLY A 35 -3.39 -1.10 19.50
C GLY A 35 -2.95 -2.51 19.08
N GLY A 36 -1.83 -2.64 18.34
CA GLY A 36 -1.22 -3.93 18.03
C GLY A 36 -1.79 -4.65 16.81
N MET A 37 -2.48 -3.94 15.92
CA MET A 37 -3.07 -4.49 14.70
C MET A 37 -2.23 -4.18 13.46
N GLY A 38 -2.48 -4.92 12.38
CA GLY A 38 -1.86 -4.68 11.08
C GLY A 38 -2.76 -5.13 9.95
N VAL A 39 -2.56 -4.55 8.78
CA VAL A 39 -3.28 -4.92 7.55
C VAL A 39 -2.28 -5.05 6.40
N ALA A 40 -2.51 -6.04 5.53
CA ALA A 40 -1.76 -6.23 4.31
C ALA A 40 -2.73 -6.49 3.13
N LEU A 41 -2.39 -5.94 1.97
CA LEU A 41 -3.15 -6.10 0.74
C LEU A 41 -2.20 -6.49 -0.39
N THR A 42 -2.47 -7.63 -1.03
CA THR A 42 -1.76 -8.08 -2.23
C THR A 42 -2.51 -7.62 -3.47
N ILE A 43 -1.78 -7.16 -4.48
CA ILE A 43 -2.30 -6.72 -5.77
C ILE A 43 -1.60 -7.52 -6.87
N GLU A 44 -2.37 -7.94 -7.87
CA GLU A 44 -1.88 -8.52 -9.13
C GLU A 44 -2.38 -7.69 -10.31
N ARG A 45 -1.56 -7.54 -11.36
CA ARG A 45 -1.82 -6.71 -12.55
C ARG A 45 -1.54 -7.45 -13.85
#